data_AF-A0A7G8W1E9-F1
#
_entry.id   AF-A0A7G8W1E9-F1
#
_cell.length_a   1.000
_cell.length_b   1.000
_cell.length_c   1.000
_cell.angle_alpha   90.00
_cell.angle_beta   90.00
_cell.angle_gamma   90.00
#
_symmetry.space_group_name_H-M   'P 1'
#
loop_
_entity.id
_entity.type
_entity.pdbx_description
1 polymer ?
#
loop_
_entity_poly.entity_id
_entity_poly.type
_entity_poly.pdbx_seq_one_letter_code
_entity_poly.pdbx_strand_id
1 'polypeptide(L)'
;MKEPMALSRATMGFQNQTSSFDFTANVGVAARRYLTRKEQHKVILSALRHSPKTTDFLRSVGCFQAPTRIHELRAQGYSIDTAMVNAWGADGRTHRMALYTLNEPTDDWVRPAAGSN
;
A
#
# COMPACT_ATOMS: atom_id res chain seq x y z
N MET A 1 55.95 -2.15 22.44
CA MET A 1 54.64 -2.18 23.12
C MET A 1 53.88 -0.95 22.62
N LYS A 2 53.15 -0.91 21.49
CA LYS A 2 51.92 -1.62 21.05
C LYS A 2 50.75 -1.52 22.05
N GLU A 3 50.16 -0.33 22.14
CA GLU A 3 48.82 -0.09 22.69
C GLU A 3 47.86 0.13 21.50
N PRO A 4 46.77 -0.65 21.35
CA PRO A 4 45.81 -0.49 20.25
C PRO A 4 44.75 0.56 20.59
N MET A 5 44.68 1.64 19.79
CA MET A 5 43.55 2.57 19.83
C MET A 5 42.27 1.84 19.41
N ALA A 6 41.37 1.63 20.38
CA ALA A 6 40.03 1.13 20.14
C ALA A 6 39.21 2.18 19.38
N LEU A 7 38.80 1.85 18.14
CA LEU A 7 37.78 2.58 17.40
C LEU A 7 36.43 2.46 18.11
N SER A 8 36.07 3.47 18.90
CA SER A 8 34.71 3.69 19.36
C SER A 8 33.83 4.09 18.16
N ARG A 9 33.19 3.10 17.54
CA ARG A 9 32.11 3.31 16.57
C ARG A 9 30.89 3.86 17.31
N ALA A 10 30.77 5.18 17.35
CA ALA A 10 29.54 5.84 17.75
C ALA A 10 28.41 5.44 16.78
N THR A 11 27.41 4.75 17.31
CA THR A 11 26.16 4.42 16.61
C THR A 11 25.37 5.72 16.44
N MET A 12 25.61 6.46 15.36
CA MET A 12 24.74 7.58 15.01
C MET A 12 23.38 7.05 14.58
N GLY A 13 22.36 7.40 15.34
CA GLY A 13 20.96 7.12 15.04
C GLY A 13 20.57 7.67 13.68
N PHE A 14 19.94 6.81 12.88
CA PHE A 14 19.36 7.17 11.59
C PHE A 14 18.10 8.01 11.85
N GLN A 15 18.27 9.33 11.99
CA GLN A 15 17.15 10.27 12.02
C GLN A 15 16.56 10.37 10.61
N ASN A 16 15.43 9.71 10.37
CA ASN A 16 14.62 9.93 9.17
C ASN A 16 14.03 11.35 9.20
N GLN A 17 14.79 12.32 8.68
CA GLN A 17 14.28 13.64 8.33
C GLN A 17 13.50 13.52 7.02
N THR A 18 12.18 13.29 7.10
CA THR A 18 11.28 13.62 5.99
C THR A 18 10.86 15.07 6.15
N SER A 19 11.63 15.99 5.57
CA SER A 19 11.21 17.37 5.42
C SER A 19 9.92 17.42 4.59
N SER A 20 8.83 17.84 5.24
CA SER A 20 7.56 18.14 4.59
C SER A 20 7.77 19.38 3.73
N PHE A 21 7.87 19.20 2.41
CA PHE A 21 7.79 20.31 1.46
C PHE A 21 6.31 20.57 1.16
N ASP A 22 5.72 21.48 1.91
CA ASP A 22 4.35 21.97 1.69
C ASP A 22 4.34 23.01 0.56
N PHE A 23 4.20 22.54 -0.68
CA PHE A 23 3.92 23.35 -1.87
C PHE A 23 2.42 23.33 -2.19
N THR A 24 1.60 23.93 -1.34
CA THR A 24 0.17 24.14 -1.65
C THR A 24 -0.01 25.47 -2.39
N ALA A 25 0.16 25.44 -3.71
CA ALA A 25 -0.36 26.45 -4.62
C ALA A 25 -1.66 25.94 -5.28
N ASN A 26 -2.69 26.74 -5.09
CA ASN A 26 -4.08 26.59 -5.50
C ASN A 26 -4.23 26.56 -7.03
N VAL A 27 -4.45 25.38 -7.62
CA VAL A 27 -4.99 25.20 -8.98
C VAL A 27 -5.97 24.03 -8.95
N GLY A 28 -7.21 24.26 -9.42
CA GLY A 28 -8.34 23.32 -9.41
C GLY A 28 -8.19 22.08 -10.30
N VAL A 29 -7.18 21.26 -10.02
CA VAL A 29 -7.04 19.88 -10.46
C VAL A 29 -6.68 19.13 -9.20
N ALA A 30 -7.56 18.23 -8.72
CA ALA A 30 -7.40 17.50 -7.45
C ALA A 30 -5.94 17.07 -7.27
N ALA A 31 -5.22 17.78 -6.40
CA ALA A 31 -3.78 17.67 -6.30
C ALA A 31 -3.45 16.19 -6.11
N ARG A 32 -2.65 15.63 -7.02
CA ARG A 32 -2.04 14.30 -6.87
C ARG A 32 -1.11 14.40 -5.66
N ARG A 33 -1.70 14.35 -4.46
CA ARG A 33 -0.99 14.31 -3.20
C ARG A 33 -0.16 13.05 -3.22
N TYR A 34 1.15 13.19 -3.00
CA TYR A 34 2.00 12.05 -2.71
C TYR A 34 1.48 11.42 -1.42
N LEU A 35 0.68 10.36 -1.56
CA LEU A 35 0.10 9.66 -0.42
C LEU A 35 1.26 9.08 0.40
N THR A 36 1.23 9.31 1.71
CA THR A 36 2.14 8.63 2.63
C THR A 36 1.92 7.12 2.56
N ARG A 37 2.91 6.32 2.99
CA ARG A 37 2.79 4.84 3.02
C ARG A 37 1.51 4.37 3.72
N LYS A 38 1.17 4.99 4.85
CA LYS A 38 -0.03 4.63 5.63
C LYS A 38 -1.33 4.98 4.89
N GLU A 39 -1.34 6.09 4.16
CA GLU A 39 -2.49 6.46 3.33
C GLU A 39 -2.62 5.56 2.10
N GLN A 40 -1.51 5.21 1.45
CA GLN A 40 -1.50 4.22 0.36
C GLN A 40 -2.11 2.89 0.82
N HIS A 41 -1.73 2.40 2.01
CA HIS A 41 -2.33 1.18 2.57
C HIS A 41 -3.84 1.29 2.75
N LYS A 42 -4.32 2.40 3.32
CA LYS A 42 -5.76 2.64 3.52
C LYS A 42 -6.51 2.67 2.20
N VAL A 43 -5.96 3.34 1.18
CA VAL A 43 -6.56 3.45 -0.16
C VAL A 43 -6.58 2.09 -0.86
N ILE A 44 -5.52 1.29 -0.74
CA ILE A 44 -5.48 -0.05 -1.31
C ILE A 44 -6.54 -0.93 -0.65
N LEU A 45 -6.57 -0.97 0.68
CA LEU A 45 -7.54 -1.78 1.42
C LEU A 45 -8.98 -1.36 1.11
N SER A 46 -9.27 -0.05 1.12
CA SER A 46 -10.61 0.43 0.77
C SER A 46 -10.97 0.04 -0.65
N ALA A 47 -10.06 0.16 -1.62
CA ALA A 47 -10.33 -0.23 -3.00
C ALA A 47 -10.55 -1.75 -3.17
N LEU A 48 -9.74 -2.57 -2.49
CA LEU A 48 -9.84 -4.03 -2.57
C LEU A 48 -11.08 -4.59 -1.86
N ARG A 49 -11.59 -3.90 -0.83
CA ARG A 49 -12.87 -4.26 -0.18
C ARG A 49 -14.07 -4.14 -1.10
N HIS A 50 -14.04 -3.19 -2.05
CA HIS A 50 -15.15 -3.03 -2.99
C HIS A 50 -15.08 -4.04 -4.14
N SER A 51 -13.86 -4.32 -4.65
CA SER A 51 -13.68 -5.17 -5.82
C SER A 51 -12.19 -5.51 -6.00
N PRO A 52 -11.87 -6.68 -6.59
CA PRO A 52 -10.50 -6.98 -7.02
C PRO A 52 -9.92 -5.86 -7.91
N LYS A 53 -8.72 -5.39 -7.60
CA LYS A 53 -8.07 -4.28 -8.33
C LYS A 53 -6.81 -4.71 -9.02
N THR A 54 -6.63 -4.20 -10.24
CA THR A 54 -5.40 -4.41 -11.00
C THR A 54 -4.30 -3.47 -10.53
N THR A 55 -3.06 -3.84 -10.83
CA THR A 55 -1.88 -3.00 -10.59
C THR A 55 -2.01 -1.62 -11.23
N ASP A 56 -2.62 -1.53 -12.41
CA ASP A 56 -2.78 -0.27 -13.14
C ASP A 56 -3.78 0.67 -12.44
N PHE A 57 -4.91 0.13 -11.96
CA PHE A 57 -5.85 0.88 -11.13
C PHE A 57 -5.20 1.40 -9.84
N LEU A 58 -4.38 0.56 -9.18
CA LEU A 58 -3.68 1.00 -7.97
C LEU A 58 -2.68 2.14 -8.26
N ARG A 59 -2.02 2.12 -9.42
CA ARG A 59 -1.16 3.24 -9.85
C ARG A 59 -1.95 4.50 -10.15
N SER A 60 -3.13 4.38 -10.78
CA SER A 60 -3.95 5.55 -11.11
C SER A 60 -4.43 6.30 -9.86
N VAL A 61 -4.67 5.58 -8.76
CA VAL A 61 -5.04 6.17 -7.44
C VAL A 61 -3.85 6.65 -6.60
N GLY A 62 -2.63 6.63 -7.15
CA GLY A 62 -1.43 7.18 -6.49
C GLY A 62 -0.65 6.18 -5.63
N CYS A 63 -0.90 4.87 -5.76
CA CYS A 63 -0.07 3.84 -5.17
C CYS A 63 1.10 3.48 -6.11
N PHE A 64 2.26 4.08 -5.85
CA PHE A 64 3.51 3.68 -6.48
C PHE A 64 4.04 2.40 -5.81
N GLN A 65 4.62 1.49 -6.60
CA GLN A 65 5.09 0.18 -6.14
C GLN A 65 4.01 -0.68 -5.45
N ALA A 66 2.86 -0.87 -6.11
CA ALA A 66 1.77 -1.72 -5.61
C ALA A 66 2.22 -3.10 -5.08
N PRO A 67 3.15 -3.85 -5.72
CA PRO A 67 3.61 -5.13 -5.19
C PRO A 67 4.23 -5.02 -3.79
N THR A 68 5.04 -3.99 -3.54
CA THR A 68 5.66 -3.73 -2.24
C THR A 68 4.58 -3.42 -1.19
N ARG A 69 3.61 -2.58 -1.53
CA ARG A 69 2.51 -2.23 -0.61
C ARG A 69 1.62 -3.41 -0.26
N ILE A 70 1.33 -4.28 -1.23
CA ILE A 70 0.59 -5.52 -0.99
C ILE A 70 1.40 -6.47 -0.10
N HIS A 71 2.72 -6.57 -0.28
CA HIS A 71 3.58 -7.37 0.60
C HIS A 71 3.57 -6.83 2.05
N GLU A 72 3.63 -5.51 2.22
CA GLU A 72 3.55 -4.87 3.53
C GLU A 72 2.19 -5.10 4.21
N LEU A 73 1.09 -5.10 3.45
CA LEU A 73 -0.25 -5.45 3.96
C LEU A 73 -0.34 -6.93 4.34
N ARG A 74 0.23 -7.83 3.55
CA ARG A 74 0.31 -9.26 3.93
C ARG A 74 1.10 -9.45 5.22
N ALA A 75 2.22 -8.74 5.39
CA ALA A 75 3.00 -8.76 6.61
C ALA A 75 2.24 -8.22 7.84
N GLN A 76 1.22 -7.38 7.63
CA GLN A 76 0.31 -6.90 8.67
C GLN A 76 -0.85 -7.87 8.97
N GLY A 77 -0.95 -9.00 8.26
CA GLY A 77 -1.97 -10.03 8.47
C GLY A 77 -3.14 -9.99 7.52
N TYR A 78 -3.16 -9.10 6.51
CA TYR A 78 -4.22 -9.10 5.51
C TYR A 78 -4.06 -10.25 4.52
N SER A 79 -5.11 -11.05 4.35
CA SER A 79 -5.16 -12.12 3.35
C SER A 79 -5.48 -11.54 1.98
N ILE A 80 -4.45 -11.34 1.14
CA ILE A 80 -4.60 -10.77 -0.20
C ILE A 80 -4.05 -11.77 -1.22
N ASP A 81 -4.90 -12.23 -2.13
CA ASP A 81 -4.52 -13.07 -3.25
C ASP A 81 -4.00 -12.26 -4.43
N THR A 82 -3.22 -12.91 -5.27
CA THR A 82 -2.71 -12.31 -6.51
C THR A 82 -2.86 -13.29 -7.67
N ALA A 83 -3.63 -12.87 -8.67
CA ALA A 83 -3.74 -13.56 -9.95
C ALA A 83 -3.11 -12.72 -11.06
N MET A 84 -2.54 -13.35 -12.07
CA MET A 84 -2.02 -12.64 -13.25
C MET A 84 -3.09 -12.62 -14.33
N VAL A 85 -3.51 -11.43 -14.78
CA VAL A 85 -4.53 -11.23 -15.81
C VAL A 85 -3.99 -10.42 -16.97
N ASN A 86 -4.51 -10.69 -18.17
CA ASN A 86 -4.25 -9.84 -19.33
C ASN A 86 -5.35 -8.78 -19.39
N ALA A 87 -4.98 -7.51 -19.27
CA ALA A 87 -5.93 -6.40 -19.31
C ALA A 87 -5.39 -5.24 -20.14
N TRP A 88 -6.31 -4.43 -20.65
CA TRP A 88 -5.99 -3.21 -21.38
C TRP A 88 -5.46 -2.15 -20.42
N GLY A 89 -4.23 -1.71 -20.64
CA GLY A 89 -3.64 -0.60 -19.91
C GLY A 89 -4.11 0.75 -20.46
N ALA A 90 -3.80 1.82 -19.72
CA ALA A 90 -4.10 3.19 -20.15
C ALA A 90 -3.43 3.60 -21.48
N ASP A 91 -2.39 2.87 -21.91
CA ASP A 91 -1.70 3.06 -23.20
C ASP A 91 -2.42 2.41 -24.39
N GLY A 92 -3.57 1.78 -24.16
CA GLY A 92 -4.35 1.12 -25.20
C GLY A 92 -3.72 -0.19 -25.68
N ARG A 93 -2.77 -0.77 -24.92
CA ARG A 93 -2.21 -2.09 -25.20
C ARG A 93 -2.59 -3.08 -24.11
N THR A 94 -2.67 -4.35 -24.49
CA THR A 94 -2.90 -5.42 -23.52
C THR A 94 -1.58 -5.80 -22.86
N HIS A 95 -1.53 -5.72 -21.54
CA HIS A 95 -0.39 -6.13 -20.75
C HIS A 95 -0.82 -7.14 -19.69
N ARG A 96 0.10 -8.03 -19.33
CA ARG A 96 -0.09 -8.96 -18.22
C ARG A 96 0.16 -8.20 -16.91
N MET A 97 -0.86 -8.10 -16.07
CA MET A 97 -0.83 -7.36 -14.81
C MET A 97 -1.35 -8.20 -13.65
N ALA A 98 -0.90 -7.88 -12.44
CA ALA A 98 -1.41 -8.51 -11.24
C ALA A 98 -2.77 -7.93 -10.87
N LEU A 99 -3.73 -8.82 -10.62
CA LEU A 99 -5.04 -8.59 -10.01
C LEU A 99 -4.95 -9.00 -8.54
N TYR A 100 -5.21 -8.06 -7.65
CA TYR A 100 -5.21 -8.28 -6.22
C TYR A 100 -6.63 -8.44 -5.73
N THR A 101 -6.86 -9.46 -4.90
CA THR A 101 -8.16 -9.75 -4.29
C THR A 101 -7.99 -9.82 -2.79
N LEU A 102 -8.81 -9.11 -2.04
CA LEU A 102 -8.80 -9.18 -0.58
C LEU A 102 -9.74 -10.29 -0.14
N ASN A 103 -9.18 -11.29 0.55
CA ASN A 103 -9.89 -12.42 1.14
C ASN A 103 -10.18 -12.14 2.62
N GLU A 104 -10.64 -10.94 2.94
CA GLU A 104 -11.23 -10.71 4.25
C GLU A 104 -12.55 -11.49 4.31
N PRO A 105 -12.86 -12.21 5.40
CA PRO A 105 -14.24 -12.55 5.67
C PRO A 105 -14.96 -11.21 5.75
N THR A 106 -15.84 -10.95 4.77
CA THR A 106 -16.76 -9.83 4.89
C THR A 106 -17.54 -10.11 6.17
N ASP A 107 -17.43 -9.23 7.16
CA ASP A 107 -18.11 -9.33 8.47
C ASP A 107 -19.64 -9.19 8.34
N ASP A 108 -20.17 -9.53 7.17
CA ASP A 108 -21.54 -9.31 6.72
C ASP A 108 -22.43 -10.50 7.07
N TRP A 109 -21.89 -11.53 7.74
CA TRP A 109 -22.64 -12.64 8.31
C TRP A 109 -22.27 -12.88 9.78
N VAL A 110 -22.32 -11.85 10.61
CA VAL A 110 -22.73 -12.08 12.00
C VAL A 110 -24.24 -12.34 11.95
N ARG A 111 -24.64 -13.61 11.75
CA ARG A 111 -26.01 -14.03 12.09
C ARG A 111 -26.19 -13.62 13.56
N PRO A 112 -27.08 -12.67 13.92
CA PRO A 112 -27.34 -12.44 15.33
C PRO A 112 -27.74 -13.80 15.90
N ALA A 113 -26.99 -14.25 16.92
CA ALA A 113 -27.25 -15.50 17.59
C ALA A 113 -28.76 -15.55 17.84
N ALA A 114 -29.42 -16.55 17.26
CA ALA A 114 -30.85 -16.72 17.40
C ALA A 114 -31.14 -16.77 18.90
N GLY A 115 -31.60 -15.65 19.43
CA GLY A 115 -31.97 -15.48 20.82
C GLY A 115 -33.12 -16.43 21.07
N SER A 116 -32.80 -17.52 21.76
CA SER A 116 -33.76 -18.37 22.44
C SER A 116 -34.63 -17.47 23.32
N ASN A 117 -35.94 -17.51 23.10
CA ASN A 117 -36.94 -17.28 24.14
C ASN A 117 -38.16 -18.14 23.84
#